data_AF-A0A8T3QZ54-F1
#
_entry.id   AF-A0A8T3QZ54-F1
#
_cell.length_a   1.000
_cell.length_b   1.000
_cell.length_c   1.000
_cell.angle_alpha   90.00
_cell.angle_beta   90.00
_cell.angle_gamma   90.00
#
_symmetry.space_group_name_H-M   'P 1'
#
loop_
_entity.id
_entity.type
_entity.pdbx_description
1 polymer ?
#
loop_
_entity_poly.entity_id
_entity_poly.type
_entity_poly.pdbx_seq_one_letter_code
_entity_poly.pdbx_strand_id
1 'polypeptide(L)'
;MDILILFGAFIIILLGAELFTNGIEWFGRRLELAEGAVGSVLAAVGTALPETMIPIIAILFASGAASHEVGLGAILGAPFMLATLAMFVTGVAVLWSARRRPSGAVMRVDTGVLAHDMRYFAIAYALAIGAAFLPLEPVWLKWIVAFVLLAIY
;
A
#
# COMPACT_ATOMS: atom_id res chain seq x y z
N MET A 1 2.12 -27.47 13.22
CA MET A 1 2.29 -26.39 14.21
C MET A 1 2.46 -25.04 13.51
N ASP A 2 3.20 -25.00 12.42
CA ASP A 2 3.49 -23.77 11.67
C ASP A 2 2.25 -23.10 11.07
N ILE A 3 1.28 -23.87 10.56
CA ILE A 3 0.01 -23.32 10.05
C ILE A 3 -0.79 -22.60 11.15
N LEU A 4 -0.79 -23.15 12.37
CA LEU A 4 -1.47 -22.53 13.51
C LEU A 4 -0.77 -21.23 13.93
N ILE A 5 0.57 -21.23 13.90
CA ILE A 5 1.39 -20.03 14.16
C ILE A 5 1.13 -18.97 13.09
N LEU A 6 1.09 -19.35 11.81
CA LEU A 6 0.80 -18.45 10.70
C LEU A 6 -0.59 -17.82 10.84
N PHE A 7 -1.60 -18.64 11.13
CA PHE A 7 -2.96 -18.15 11.32
C PHE A 7 -3.08 -17.23 12.54
N GLY A 8 -2.43 -17.58 13.65
CA GLY A 8 -2.36 -16.72 14.84
C GLY A 8 -1.66 -15.40 14.56
N ALA A 9 -0.52 -15.42 13.87
CA ALA A 9 0.22 -14.22 13.46
C ALA A 9 -0.63 -13.33 12.53
N PHE A 10 -1.36 -13.94 11.59
CA PHE A 10 -2.27 -13.21 10.71
C PHE A 10 -3.36 -12.48 11.49
N ILE A 11 -4.01 -13.14 12.45
CA ILE A 11 -5.01 -12.48 13.32
C ILE A 11 -4.38 -11.32 14.10
N ILE A 12 -3.19 -11.51 14.66
CA ILE A 12 -2.49 -10.46 15.41
C ILE A 12 -2.19 -9.26 14.51
N ILE A 13 -1.73 -9.48 13.27
CA ILE A 13 -1.46 -8.41 12.31
C ILE A 13 -2.75 -7.65 11.97
N LEU A 14 -3.86 -8.34 11.73
CA LEU A 14 -5.15 -7.71 11.45
C LEU A 14 -5.63 -6.85 12.62
N LEU A 15 -5.61 -7.38 13.84
CA LEU A 15 -6.02 -6.65 15.04
C LEU A 15 -5.09 -5.46 15.31
N GLY A 16 -3.78 -5.64 15.10
CA GLY A 16 -2.80 -4.57 15.25
C GLY A 16 -3.03 -3.44 14.25
N ALA A 17 -3.28 -3.78 12.98
CA ALA A 17 -3.60 -2.81 11.94
C ALA A 17 -4.88 -2.02 12.27
N GLU A 18 -5.95 -2.70 12.69
CA GLU A 18 -7.23 -2.06 13.06
C GLU A 18 -7.09 -1.15 14.29
N LEU A 19 -6.38 -1.60 15.33
CA LEU A 19 -6.13 -0.79 16.52
C LEU A 19 -5.28 0.44 16.18
N PHE A 20 -4.28 0.29 15.31
CA PHE A 20 -3.38 1.36 14.92
C PHE A 20 -4.08 2.43 14.08
N THR A 21 -4.88 2.05 13.08
CA THR A 21 -5.64 3.01 12.26
C THR A 21 -6.63 3.78 13.11
N ASN A 22 -7.38 3.11 13.99
CA ASN A 22 -8.32 3.75 14.90
C ASN A 22 -7.60 4.71 15.88
N GLY A 23 -6.43 4.29 16.40
CA GLY A 23 -5.60 5.13 17.26
C GLY A 23 -5.12 6.40 16.57
N ILE A 24 -4.71 6.29 15.31
CA ILE A 24 -4.30 7.42 14.47
C ILE A 24 -5.47 8.38 14.19
N GLU A 25 -6.65 7.86 13.88
CA GLU A 25 -7.83 8.71 13.63
C GLU A 25 -8.20 9.53 14.88
N TRP A 26 -8.22 8.88 16.05
CA TRP A 26 -8.47 9.56 17.31
C TRP A 26 -7.38 10.56 17.68
N PHE A 27 -6.12 10.22 17.42
CA PHE A 27 -5.00 11.12 17.62
C PHE A 27 -5.12 12.36 16.73
N GLY A 28 -5.47 12.18 15.46
CA GLY A 28 -5.71 13.27 14.51
C GLY A 28 -6.83 14.20 14.97
N ARG A 29 -7.94 13.64 15.46
CA ARG A 29 -9.05 14.42 16.04
C ARG A 29 -8.63 15.21 17.27
N ARG A 30 -7.82 14.61 18.16
CA ARG A 30 -7.33 15.27 19.38
C ARG A 30 -6.39 16.43 19.09
N LEU A 31 -5.68 16.38 17.97
CA LEU A 31 -4.79 17.45 17.49
C LEU A 31 -5.51 18.46 16.57
N GLU A 32 -6.82 18.34 16.38
CA GLU A 32 -7.62 19.19 15.48
C GLU A 32 -7.06 19.23 14.04
N LEU A 33 -6.46 18.13 13.59
CA LEU A 33 -5.96 18.03 12.22
C LEU A 33 -7.12 17.95 11.23
N ALA A 34 -6.94 18.55 10.05
CA ALA A 34 -7.91 18.44 8.97
C ALA A 34 -8.13 16.96 8.61
N GLU A 35 -9.39 16.56 8.37
CA GLU A 35 -9.74 15.18 7.99
C GLU A 35 -8.90 14.68 6.80
N GLY A 36 -8.59 15.58 5.87
CA GLY A 36 -7.69 15.30 4.75
C GLY A 36 -6.28 14.91 5.20
N ALA A 37 -5.68 15.58 6.18
CA ALA A 37 -4.34 15.26 6.67
C ALA A 37 -4.32 13.95 7.48
N VAL A 38 -5.37 13.69 8.27
CA VAL A 38 -5.52 12.43 9.01
C VAL A 38 -5.68 11.26 8.05
N GLY A 39 -6.55 11.39 7.04
CA GLY A 39 -6.81 10.32 6.06
C GLY A 39 -5.68 10.09 5.07
N SER A 40 -5.13 11.16 4.48
CA SER A 40 -4.12 11.05 3.42
C SER A 40 -2.72 10.72 3.91
N VAL A 41 -2.36 11.12 5.14
CA VAL A 41 -1.00 10.91 5.67
C VAL A 41 -1.03 9.90 6.79
N LEU A 42 -1.74 10.20 7.88
CA LEU A 42 -1.61 9.36 9.07
C LEU A 42 -2.27 7.98 8.86
N ALA A 43 -3.49 7.93 8.33
CA ALA A 43 -4.20 6.68 8.10
C ALA A 43 -3.57 5.88 6.96
N ALA A 44 -3.15 6.54 5.87
CA ALA A 44 -2.46 5.89 4.75
C ALA A 44 -1.12 5.27 5.16
N VAL A 45 -0.30 5.98 5.94
CA VAL A 45 0.92 5.41 6.53
C VAL A 45 0.53 4.29 7.49
N GLY A 46 -0.53 4.51 8.27
CA GLY A 46 -1.10 3.56 9.22
C GLY A 46 -1.37 2.17 8.64
N THR A 47 -2.09 2.15 7.52
CA THR A 47 -2.51 0.93 6.82
C THR A 47 -1.39 0.28 6.03
N ALA A 48 -0.47 1.06 5.45
CA ALA A 48 0.64 0.54 4.67
C ALA A 48 1.80 0.02 5.54
N LEU A 49 1.85 0.38 6.83
CA LEU A 49 2.97 0.04 7.71
C LEU A 49 3.15 -1.48 7.90
N PRO A 50 2.11 -2.28 8.22
CA PRO A 50 2.25 -3.73 8.34
C PRO A 50 2.77 -4.37 7.05
N GLU A 51 2.31 -3.90 5.90
CA GLU A 51 2.69 -4.39 4.58
C GLU A 51 4.15 -4.01 4.25
N THR A 52 4.57 -2.80 4.63
CA THR A 52 5.94 -2.28 4.44
C THR A 52 6.94 -2.96 5.37
N MET A 53 6.51 -3.44 6.54
CA MET A 53 7.40 -4.16 7.46
C MET A 53 7.85 -5.52 6.91
N ILE A 54 7.02 -6.21 6.13
CA ILE A 54 7.35 -7.52 5.55
C ILE A 54 8.64 -7.46 4.71
N PRO A 55 8.77 -6.59 3.68
CA PRO A 55 10.00 -6.50 2.91
C PRO A 55 11.18 -5.97 3.72
N ILE A 56 10.97 -5.07 4.68
CA ILE A 56 12.04 -4.58 5.56
C ILE A 56 12.63 -5.73 6.38
N ILE A 57 11.78 -6.56 7.00
CA ILE A 57 12.22 -7.74 7.76
C ILE A 57 12.90 -8.74 6.84
N ALA A 58 12.32 -8.99 5.67
CA ALA A 58 12.83 -9.94 4.69
C ALA A 58 14.22 -9.58 4.13
N ILE A 59 14.49 -8.28 3.92
CA ILE A 59 15.74 -7.79 3.34
C ILE A 59 16.82 -7.56 4.42
N LEU A 60 16.44 -7.00 5.58
CA LEU A 60 17.42 -6.57 6.59
C LEU A 60 17.69 -7.62 7.69
N PHE A 61 16.71 -8.45 8.04
CA PHE A 61 16.78 -9.30 9.23
C PHE A 61 16.72 -10.80 8.91
N ALA A 62 16.24 -11.19 7.73
CA ALA A 62 16.19 -12.58 7.31
C ALA A 62 17.36 -12.91 6.35
N SER A 63 17.96 -14.09 6.54
CA SER A 63 19.04 -14.60 5.68
C SER A 63 18.56 -15.81 4.89
N GLY A 64 18.69 -15.74 3.56
CA GLY A 64 18.34 -16.84 2.65
C GLY A 64 17.70 -16.37 1.34
N ALA A 65 17.79 -17.18 0.29
CA ALA A 65 17.16 -16.86 -1.00
C ALA A 65 15.63 -16.73 -0.89
N ALA A 66 15.01 -17.57 -0.06
CA ALA A 66 13.56 -17.56 0.17
C ALA A 66 13.06 -16.26 0.83
N SER A 67 13.85 -15.61 1.70
CA SER A 67 13.44 -14.33 2.28
C SER A 67 13.45 -13.21 1.25
N HIS A 68 14.43 -13.21 0.33
CA HIS A 68 14.48 -12.24 -0.75
C HIS A 68 13.24 -12.34 -1.67
N GLU A 69 12.81 -13.56 -1.99
CA GLU A 69 11.58 -13.80 -2.77
C GLU A 69 10.32 -13.30 -2.05
N VAL A 70 10.22 -13.50 -0.73
CA VAL A 70 9.11 -12.97 0.08
C VAL A 70 9.10 -11.43 0.07
N GLY A 71 10.27 -10.80 0.21
CA GLY A 71 10.39 -9.35 0.14
C GLY A 71 9.97 -8.78 -1.22
N LEU A 72 10.44 -9.39 -2.32
CA LEU A 72 10.03 -9.02 -3.68
C LEU A 72 8.53 -9.23 -3.90
N GLY A 73 7.99 -10.35 -3.41
CA GLY A 73 6.57 -10.67 -3.47
C GLY A 73 5.70 -9.65 -2.71
N ALA A 74 6.15 -9.18 -1.55
CA ALA A 74 5.45 -8.15 -0.79
C ALA A 74 5.48 -6.77 -1.51
N ILE A 75 6.64 -6.37 -2.04
CA ILE A 75 6.80 -5.07 -2.74
C ILE A 75 5.95 -5.03 -4.01
N LEU A 76 5.96 -6.09 -4.82
CA LEU A 76 5.21 -6.14 -6.08
C LEU A 76 3.73 -6.52 -5.86
N GLY A 77 3.45 -7.31 -4.82
CA GLY A 77 2.12 -7.81 -4.51
C GLY A 77 1.17 -6.72 -4.02
N ALA A 78 1.65 -5.77 -3.20
CA ALA A 78 0.83 -4.67 -2.69
C ALA A 78 0.17 -3.83 -3.80
N PRO A 79 0.90 -3.23 -4.76
CA PRO A 79 0.30 -2.47 -5.86
C PRO A 79 -0.59 -3.35 -6.75
N PHE A 80 -0.23 -4.62 -6.95
CA PHE A 80 -1.04 -5.56 -7.72
C PHE A 80 -2.40 -5.85 -7.04
N MET A 81 -2.42 -6.08 -5.73
CA MET A 81 -3.65 -6.28 -4.96
C MET A 81 -4.53 -5.04 -4.96
N LEU A 82 -3.96 -3.84 -4.87
CA LEU A 82 -4.71 -2.60 -4.96
C LEU A 82 -5.37 -2.46 -6.35
N ALA A 83 -4.59 -2.59 -7.42
CA ALA A 83 -5.08 -2.43 -8.78
C ALA A 83 -6.14 -3.48 -9.18
N THR A 84 -6.09 -4.67 -8.59
CA THR A 84 -7.00 -5.79 -8.93
C THR A 84 -8.09 -5.96 -7.89
N LEU A 85 -7.76 -6.53 -6.73
CA LEU A 85 -8.72 -6.95 -5.72
C LEU A 85 -9.40 -5.76 -5.05
N ALA A 86 -8.64 -4.74 -4.64
CA ALA A 86 -9.22 -3.59 -3.95
C ALA A 86 -10.16 -2.79 -4.87
N MET A 87 -9.73 -2.51 -6.10
CA MET A 87 -10.58 -1.85 -7.10
C MET A 87 -11.81 -2.69 -7.47
N PHE A 88 -11.66 -4.01 -7.58
CA PHE A 88 -12.78 -4.92 -7.84
C PHE A 88 -13.81 -4.90 -6.71
N VAL A 89 -13.38 -5.08 -5.46
CA VAL A 89 -14.26 -5.05 -4.28
C VAL A 89 -14.93 -3.69 -4.15
N THR A 90 -14.20 -2.60 -4.37
CA THR A 90 -14.75 -1.24 -4.37
C THR A 90 -15.82 -1.08 -5.45
N GLY A 91 -15.56 -1.53 -6.68
CA GLY A 91 -16.53 -1.49 -7.78
C GLY A 91 -17.80 -2.29 -7.47
N VAL A 92 -17.66 -3.50 -6.95
CA VAL A 92 -18.81 -4.33 -6.52
C VAL A 92 -19.60 -3.66 -5.41
N ALA A 93 -18.93 -3.10 -4.41
CA ALA A 93 -19.58 -2.38 -3.31
C ALA A 93 -20.38 -1.17 -3.82
N VAL A 94 -19.83 -0.42 -4.78
CA VAL A 94 -20.52 0.71 -5.42
C VAL A 94 -21.75 0.24 -6.20
N LEU A 95 -21.62 -0.80 -7.03
CA LEU A 95 -22.75 -1.34 -7.80
C LEU A 95 -23.85 -1.91 -6.90
N TRP A 96 -23.47 -2.55 -5.79
CA TRP A 96 -24.43 -3.03 -4.81
C TRP A 96 -25.14 -1.88 -4.08
N SER A 97 -24.37 -0.88 -3.65
CA SER A 97 -24.90 0.30 -2.96
C SER A 97 -25.75 1.19 -3.89
N ALA A 98 -25.44 1.22 -5.19
CA ALA A 98 -26.16 1.98 -6.21
C ALA A 98 -27.65 1.64 -6.27
N ARG A 99 -28.02 0.38 -5.97
CA ARG A 99 -29.43 -0.05 -5.89
C ARG A 99 -30.22 0.64 -4.78
N ARG A 100 -29.54 1.23 -3.80
CA ARG A 100 -30.13 1.89 -2.63
C ARG A 100 -29.87 3.40 -2.58
N ARG A 101 -29.03 3.94 -3.46
CA ARG A 101 -28.65 5.36 -3.46
C ARG A 101 -29.40 6.16 -4.53
N PRO A 102 -29.90 7.37 -4.22
CA PRO A 102 -30.48 8.28 -5.22
C PRO A 102 -29.49 8.67 -6.33
N SER A 103 -28.19 8.69 -6.01
CA SER A 103 -27.11 8.98 -6.95
C SER A 103 -26.73 7.80 -7.86
N GLY A 104 -27.37 6.64 -7.71
CA GLY A 104 -27.06 5.43 -8.48
C GLY A 104 -25.60 5.01 -8.31
N ALA A 105 -24.93 4.67 -9.41
CA ALA A 105 -23.54 4.21 -9.43
C ALA A 105 -22.51 5.36 -9.43
N VAL A 106 -22.95 6.62 -9.39
CA VAL A 106 -22.03 7.77 -9.41
C VAL A 106 -21.40 7.95 -8.04
N MET A 107 -20.09 7.78 -7.96
CA MET A 107 -19.31 8.20 -6.78
C MET A 107 -18.92 9.67 -6.89
N ARG A 108 -19.09 10.41 -5.80
CA ARG A 108 -18.57 11.77 -5.68
C ARG A 108 -17.09 11.68 -5.31
N VAL A 109 -16.25 11.51 -6.32
CA VAL A 109 -14.79 11.54 -6.19
C VAL A 109 -14.27 12.78 -6.88
N ASP A 110 -13.28 13.43 -6.29
CA ASP A 110 -12.52 14.47 -6.98
C ASP A 110 -11.65 13.82 -8.05
N THR A 111 -12.10 13.91 -9.31
CA THR A 111 -11.38 13.34 -10.45
C THR A 111 -10.02 14.00 -10.69
N GLY A 112 -9.81 15.24 -10.23
CA GLY A 112 -8.53 15.93 -10.33
C GLY A 112 -7.49 15.34 -9.38
N VAL A 113 -7.88 15.12 -8.11
CA VAL A 113 -7.03 14.45 -7.12
C VAL A 113 -6.76 13.00 -7.53
N LEU A 114 -7.81 12.26 -7.93
CA LEU A 114 -7.65 10.87 -8.36
C LEU A 114 -6.71 10.74 -9.58
N ALA A 115 -6.85 11.61 -10.58
CA ALA A 115 -5.98 11.59 -11.76
C ALA A 115 -4.53 11.95 -11.41
N HIS A 116 -4.33 12.87 -10.47
CA HIS A 116 -3.01 13.20 -9.93
C HIS A 116 -2.39 11.96 -9.26
N ASP A 117 -3.06 11.36 -8.28
CA ASP A 117 -2.57 10.18 -7.56
C ASP A 117 -2.26 9.01 -8.50
N MET A 118 -3.15 8.72 -9.45
CA MET A 118 -2.97 7.67 -10.45
C MET A 118 -1.79 7.96 -11.39
N ARG A 119 -1.53 9.22 -11.73
CA ARG A 119 -0.36 9.59 -12.55
C ARG A 119 0.94 9.38 -11.78
N TYR A 120 1.01 9.80 -10.51
CA TYR A 120 2.18 9.58 -9.67
C TYR A 120 2.44 8.08 -9.48
N PHE A 121 1.40 7.31 -9.16
CA PHE A 121 1.48 5.86 -9.06
C PHE A 121 1.98 5.22 -10.35
N ALA A 122 1.40 5.55 -11.51
CA ALA A 122 1.79 4.98 -12.79
C ALA A 122 3.25 5.28 -13.14
N ILE A 123 3.73 6.51 -12.90
CA ILE A 123 5.12 6.90 -13.14
C ILE A 123 6.07 6.14 -12.21
N ALA A 124 5.81 6.16 -10.90
CA ALA A 124 6.66 5.49 -9.91
C ALA A 124 6.69 3.98 -10.14
N TYR A 125 5.55 3.36 -10.42
CA TYR A 125 5.46 1.92 -10.67
C TYR A 125 6.13 1.52 -11.99
N ALA A 126 6.00 2.34 -13.05
CA ALA A 126 6.73 2.12 -14.30
C ALA A 126 8.25 2.23 -14.11
N LEU A 127 8.74 3.17 -13.29
CA LEU A 127 10.16 3.27 -12.93
C LEU A 127 10.62 2.04 -12.14
N ALA A 128 9.82 1.57 -11.17
CA ALA A 128 10.13 0.37 -10.38
C ALA A 128 10.21 -0.89 -11.26
N ILE A 129 9.24 -1.10 -12.16
CA ILE A 129 9.26 -2.20 -13.13
C ILE A 129 10.44 -2.04 -14.09
N GLY A 130 10.68 -0.83 -14.59
CA GLY A 130 11.82 -0.52 -15.47
C GLY A 130 13.16 -0.90 -14.84
N ALA A 131 13.30 -0.72 -13.51
CA ALA A 131 14.48 -1.12 -12.77
C ALA A 131 14.76 -2.63 -12.79
N ALA A 132 13.73 -3.47 -12.98
CA ALA A 132 13.90 -4.92 -13.11
C ALA A 132 14.65 -5.31 -14.41
N PHE A 133 14.57 -4.47 -15.45
CA PHE A 133 15.24 -4.70 -16.73
C PHE A 133 16.66 -4.10 -16.81
N LEU A 134 17.10 -3.37 -15.76
CA LEU A 134 18.46 -2.85 -15.70
C LEU A 134 19.48 -4.00 -15.52
N PRO A 135 20.62 -3.95 -16.24
CA PRO A 135 21.67 -4.95 -16.07
C PRO A 135 22.18 -4.96 -14.62
N LEU A 136 22.63 -6.13 -14.15
CA LEU A 136 23.14 -6.31 -12.78
C LEU A 136 24.35 -5.42 -12.52
N GLU A 137 25.18 -5.23 -13.54
CA GLU A 137 26.25 -4.25 -13.55
C GLU A 137 26.05 -3.23 -14.68
N PRO A 138 26.30 -1.94 -14.41
CA PRO A 138 26.80 -1.39 -13.16
C PRO A 138 25.70 -1.03 -12.14
N VAL A 139 25.94 -1.33 -10.85
CA VAL A 139 24.94 -1.23 -9.77
C VAL A 139 24.47 0.22 -9.51
N TRP A 140 25.27 1.24 -9.86
CA TRP A 140 24.93 2.65 -9.62
C TRP A 140 23.64 3.10 -10.30
N LEU A 141 23.26 2.49 -11.44
CA LEU A 141 21.99 2.77 -12.11
C LEU A 141 20.79 2.43 -11.21
N LYS A 142 20.86 1.31 -10.47
CA LYS A 142 19.80 0.90 -9.54
C LYS A 142 19.71 1.84 -8.33
N TRP A 143 20.85 2.33 -7.85
CA TRP A 143 20.90 3.33 -6.77
C TRP A 143 20.26 4.66 -7.19
N ILE A 144 20.47 5.09 -8.44
CA ILE A 144 19.80 6.29 -8.99
C ILE A 144 18.29 6.07 -9.00
N VAL A 145 17.81 4.93 -9.51
CA VAL A 145 16.36 4.66 -9.52
C VAL A 145 15.79 4.63 -8.10
N ALA A 146 16.47 4.00 -7.14
CA ALA A 146 16.05 3.99 -5.74
C ALA A 146 15.94 5.41 -5.14
N PHE A 147 16.93 6.28 -5.41
CA PHE A 147 16.91 7.67 -4.96
C PHE A 147 15.77 8.47 -5.61
N VAL A 148 15.55 8.29 -6.92
CA VAL A 148 14.45 8.93 -7.64
C VAL A 148 13.09 8.50 -7.08
N LEU A 149 12.90 7.20 -6.83
CA LEU A 149 11.66 6.69 -6.24
C LEU A 149 11.43 7.27 -4.83
N LEU A 150 12.49 7.38 -4.02
CA LEU A 150 12.41 8.00 -2.69
C LEU A 150 12.06 9.49 -2.78
N ALA A 151 12.58 10.21 -3.79
CA ALA A 151 12.34 11.64 -3.96
C ALA A 151 10.96 11.96 -4.56
N ILE A 152 10.33 11.00 -5.25
CA ILE A 152 8.97 11.14 -5.79
C ILE A 152 7.89 10.93 -4.72
N TYR A 153 8.20 10.12 -3.70
CA TYR A 153 7.34 9.86 -2.55
C TYR A 153 7.31 11.06 -1.59
#